data_AF-A0A2V6D2S9-F1
#
_entry.id   AF-A0A2V6D2S9-F1
#
_cell.length_a   1.000
_cell.length_b   1.000
_cell.length_c   1.000
_cell.angle_alpha   90.00
_cell.angle_beta   90.00
_cell.angle_gamma   90.00
#
_symmetry.space_group_name_H-M   'P 1'
#
loop_
_entity.id
_entity.type
_entity.pdbx_description
1 polymer ?
#
loop_
_entity_poly.entity_id
_entity_poly.type
_entity_poly.pdbx_seq_one_letter_code
_entity_poly.pdbx_strand_id
1 'polypeptide(L)'
;MGEKPCQIATEFASIASMLSPSQPIRLAVEDKLAALRRLDRGRPWNSLDDQLYCTICKSVISGRQIEVVGGTNGLRALHLKCSTPGCLSTPADWILPVKSDTVREIDILFRDNGA
;
A
#
# COMPACT_ATOMS: atom_id res chain seq x y z
N MET A 1 42.77 5.58 -42.10
CA MET A 1 42.34 4.56 -41.12
C MET A 1 42.07 5.30 -39.84
N GLY A 2 40.82 5.56 -39.51
CA GLY A 2 40.41 6.45 -38.43
C GLY A 2 38.98 6.12 -38.08
N GLU A 3 38.82 5.13 -37.21
CA GLU A 3 37.57 4.53 -36.82
C GLU A 3 36.78 5.56 -35.99
N LYS A 4 35.58 5.91 -36.46
CA LYS A 4 34.66 6.80 -35.75
C LYS A 4 33.98 5.98 -34.65
N PRO A 5 34.12 6.31 -33.35
CA PRO A 5 33.31 5.66 -32.33
C PRO A 5 31.87 6.15 -32.43
N CYS A 6 30.94 5.22 -32.67
CA CYS A 6 29.51 5.45 -32.65
C CYS A 6 29.09 5.98 -31.27
N GLN A 7 28.53 7.18 -31.24
CA GLN A 7 27.97 7.80 -30.04
C GLN A 7 26.63 7.13 -29.70
N ILE A 8 26.70 5.98 -29.02
CA ILE A 8 25.54 5.32 -28.41
C ILE A 8 25.85 5.20 -26.91
N ALA A 9 25.83 6.33 -26.21
CA ALA A 9 25.99 6.34 -24.76
C ALA A 9 25.34 7.58 -24.15
N THR A 10 24.06 7.83 -24.43
CA THR A 10 23.24 8.76 -23.63
C THR A 10 21.79 8.33 -23.68
N GLU A 11 21.47 7.21 -23.03
CA GLU A 11 20.10 6.90 -22.65
C GLU A 11 20.16 6.22 -21.29
N PHE A 12 19.10 6.34 -20.47
CA PHE A 12 18.95 5.76 -19.12
C PHE A 12 19.50 6.50 -17.89
N ALA A 13 19.62 7.83 -17.90
CA ALA A 13 19.82 8.59 -16.66
C ALA A 13 18.73 9.63 -16.33
N SER A 14 17.53 9.53 -16.91
CA SER A 14 16.50 10.59 -16.73
C SER A 14 15.21 10.17 -16.01
N ILE A 15 15.03 8.90 -15.64
CA ILE A 15 13.73 8.47 -15.05
C ILE A 15 13.71 8.51 -13.51
N ALA A 16 14.85 8.67 -12.85
CA ALA A 16 14.91 8.67 -11.38
C ALA A 16 14.37 9.96 -10.73
N SER A 17 14.19 11.05 -11.48
CA SER A 17 13.79 12.35 -10.94
C SER A 17 12.27 12.55 -10.80
N MET A 18 11.44 11.63 -11.30
CA MET A 18 9.97 11.80 -11.28
C MET A 18 9.27 11.27 -10.01
N LEU A 19 10.01 10.56 -9.15
CA LEU A 19 9.51 10.11 -7.85
C LEU A 19 9.87 11.15 -6.78
N SER A 20 9.33 12.38 -6.92
CA SER A 20 9.23 13.25 -5.75
C SER A 20 8.45 12.47 -4.69
N PRO A 21 9.01 12.23 -3.49
CA PRO A 21 8.25 11.60 -2.42
C PRO A 21 7.09 12.53 -2.11
N SER A 22 5.90 12.16 -2.59
CA SER A 22 4.66 12.87 -2.29
C SER A 22 4.58 12.99 -0.77
N GLN A 23 4.62 14.22 -0.26
CA GLN A 23 4.58 14.45 1.18
C GLN A 23 3.24 13.94 1.72
N PRO A 24 3.23 13.30 2.89
CA PRO A 24 1.99 12.87 3.54
C PRO A 24 1.12 14.09 3.84
N ILE A 25 -0.14 14.04 3.41
CA ILE A 25 -1.12 15.08 3.68
C ILE A 25 -1.59 14.90 5.11
N ARG A 26 -1.43 15.94 5.94
CA ARG A 26 -2.01 15.99 7.28
C ARG A 26 -3.51 16.26 7.18
N LEU A 27 -4.29 15.20 7.05
CA LEU A 27 -5.75 15.26 7.07
C LEU A 27 -6.27 15.17 8.51
N ALA A 28 -7.42 15.79 8.77
CA ALA A 28 -8.17 15.54 9.99
C ALA A 28 -8.56 14.05 10.06
N VAL A 29 -8.80 13.55 11.27
CA VAL A 29 -9.09 12.12 11.53
C VAL A 29 -10.29 11.63 10.69
N GLU A 30 -11.34 12.42 10.62
CA GLU A 30 -12.56 12.13 9.85
C GLU A 30 -12.32 12.13 8.34
N ASP A 31 -11.62 13.16 7.82
CA ASP A 31 -11.23 13.25 6.42
C ASP A 31 -10.33 12.09 5.99
N LYS A 32 -9.45 11.65 6.89
CA LYS A 32 -8.56 10.50 6.66
C LYS A 32 -9.34 9.21 6.52
N LEU A 33 -10.31 8.96 7.40
CA LEU A 33 -11.17 7.78 7.31
C LEU A 33 -12.01 7.79 6.03
N ALA A 34 -12.55 8.96 5.66
CA ALA A 34 -13.27 9.13 4.41
C ALA A 34 -12.36 8.86 3.18
N ALA A 35 -11.10 9.32 3.22
CA ALA A 35 -10.12 9.06 2.17
C ALA A 35 -9.78 7.56 2.06
N LEU A 36 -9.57 6.86 3.19
CA LEU A 36 -9.36 5.41 3.20
C LEU A 36 -10.53 4.66 2.56
N ARG A 37 -11.77 4.95 2.97
CA ARG A 37 -12.99 4.36 2.40
C ARG A 37 -13.12 4.61 0.89
N ARG A 38 -12.72 5.79 0.42
CA ARG A 38 -12.83 6.17 -1.00
C ARG A 38 -11.77 5.51 -1.88
N LEU A 39 -10.54 5.38 -1.38
CA LEU A 39 -9.37 4.89 -2.12
C LEU A 39 -9.21 3.37 -2.02
N ASP A 40 -9.61 2.77 -0.90
CA ASP A 40 -9.57 1.33 -0.65
C ASP A 40 -10.99 0.75 -0.57
N ARG A 41 -11.71 0.79 -1.70
CA ARG A 41 -13.12 0.40 -1.80
C ARG A 41 -13.37 -1.09 -1.54
N GLY A 42 -12.33 -1.92 -1.60
CA GLY A 42 -12.45 -3.37 -1.42
C GLY A 42 -12.59 -3.81 0.04
N ARG A 43 -12.42 -2.89 1.01
CA ARG A 43 -12.42 -3.21 2.43
C ARG A 43 -13.31 -2.28 3.24
N PRO A 44 -14.07 -2.82 4.22
CA PRO A 44 -14.86 -2.00 5.12
C PRO A 44 -13.95 -1.35 6.16
N TRP A 45 -13.56 -0.09 5.92
CA TRP A 45 -12.89 0.75 6.91
C TRP A 45 -13.92 1.29 7.92
N ASN A 46 -14.04 0.67 9.10
CA ASN A 46 -14.97 1.11 10.14
C ASN A 46 -14.34 2.19 11.02
N SER A 47 -13.06 2.02 11.35
CA SER A 47 -12.26 2.96 12.14
C SER A 47 -10.84 3.07 11.58
N LEU A 48 -10.10 4.09 12.01
CA LEU A 48 -8.65 4.17 11.75
C LEU A 48 -7.85 3.11 12.53
N ASP A 49 -8.47 2.44 13.52
CA ASP A 49 -7.86 1.34 14.26
C ASP A 49 -7.93 0.00 13.52
N ASP A 50 -8.65 -0.06 12.39
CA ASP A 50 -8.65 -1.26 11.56
C ASP A 50 -7.22 -1.54 11.10
N GLN A 51 -6.78 -2.79 11.35
CA GLN A 51 -5.43 -3.25 11.10
C GLN A 51 -5.38 -4.05 9.81
N LEU A 52 -4.27 -3.88 9.10
CA LEU A 52 -3.95 -4.56 7.85
C LEU A 52 -2.54 -5.11 7.94
N TYR A 53 -2.31 -6.24 7.30
CA TYR A 53 -0.98 -6.78 7.12
C TYR A 53 -0.43 -6.35 5.76
N CYS A 54 0.68 -5.60 5.78
CA CYS A 54 1.39 -5.24 4.57
C CYS A 54 2.25 -6.41 4.10
N THR A 55 1.95 -6.95 2.92
CA THR A 55 2.71 -8.10 2.37
C THR A 55 4.10 -7.74 1.89
N ILE A 56 4.41 -6.45 1.68
CA ILE A 56 5.74 -5.98 1.24
C ILE A 56 6.69 -5.85 2.43
N CYS A 57 6.36 -5.02 3.42
CA CYS A 57 7.19 -4.83 4.62
C CYS A 57 6.91 -5.83 5.74
N LYS A 58 6.02 -6.80 5.49
CA LYS A 58 5.66 -7.89 6.42
C LYS A 58 5.24 -7.42 7.81
N SER A 59 4.66 -6.22 7.88
CA SER A 59 4.31 -5.55 9.12
C SER A 59 2.81 -5.28 9.19
N VAL A 60 2.27 -5.31 10.41
CA VAL A 60 0.89 -4.89 10.67
C VAL A 60 0.85 -3.36 10.75
N ILE A 61 -0.05 -2.77 9.98
CA ILE A 61 -0.28 -1.33 9.90
C ILE A 61 -1.75 -1.04 10.18
N SER A 62 -2.03 0.08 10.85
CA SER A 62 -3.39 0.58 11.07
C SER A 62 -3.75 1.67 10.08
N GLY A 63 -5.05 1.95 9.92
CA GLY A 63 -5.54 3.14 9.21
C GLY A 63 -4.89 4.44 9.68
N ARG A 64 -4.54 4.55 10.97
CA ARG A 64 -3.79 5.70 11.52
C ARG A 64 -2.38 5.80 10.95
N GLN A 65 -1.70 4.67 10.73
CA GLN A 65 -0.35 4.63 10.19
C GLN A 65 -0.33 4.77 8.67
N ILE A 66 -1.40 4.43 7.96
CA ILE A 66 -1.44 4.63 6.50
C ILE A 66 -1.36 6.12 6.17
N GLU A 67 -0.45 6.49 5.28
CA GLU A 67 -0.27 7.84 4.81
C GLU A 67 -1.14 8.08 3.57
N VAL A 68 -1.86 9.20 3.56
CA VAL A 68 -2.55 9.67 2.36
C VAL A 68 -1.63 10.67 1.68
N VAL A 69 -1.25 10.37 0.45
CA VAL A 69 -0.26 11.13 -0.32
C VAL A 69 -0.86 11.54 -1.67
N GLY A 70 -0.37 12.65 -2.24
CA GLY A 70 -0.84 13.18 -3.53
C GLY A 70 -1.44 14.58 -3.42
N GLY A 71 -2.15 15.03 -4.45
CA GLY A 71 -2.96 16.25 -4.37
C GLY A 71 -2.23 17.60 -4.32
N THR A 72 -0.93 17.68 -4.60
CA THR A 72 -0.22 18.96 -4.47
C THR A 72 -0.63 20.00 -5.52
N ASN A 73 -1.23 19.62 -6.66
CA ASN A 73 -1.59 20.55 -7.75
C ASN A 73 -2.87 20.17 -8.52
N GLY A 74 -3.84 19.47 -7.91
CA GLY A 74 -5.11 19.08 -8.57
C GLY A 74 -5.01 18.05 -9.71
N LEU A 75 -3.82 17.80 -10.25
CA LEU A 75 -3.58 16.86 -11.36
C LEU A 75 -3.28 15.43 -10.91
N ARG A 76 -2.90 15.22 -9.64
CA ARG A 76 -2.48 13.91 -9.14
C ARG A 76 -3.49 13.36 -8.15
N ALA A 77 -4.08 12.21 -8.48
CA ALA A 77 -5.01 11.52 -7.62
C ALA A 77 -4.39 11.22 -6.25
N LEU A 78 -5.23 11.27 -5.21
CA LEU A 78 -4.86 10.82 -3.89
C LEU A 78 -4.58 9.32 -3.95
N HIS A 79 -3.53 8.88 -3.26
CA HIS A 79 -3.16 7.49 -3.12
C HIS A 79 -2.79 7.20 -1.67
N LEU A 80 -2.88 5.93 -1.30
CA LEU A 80 -2.54 5.45 0.03
C LEU A 80 -1.14 4.84 0.00
N LYS A 81 -0.36 5.07 1.04
CA LYS A 81 0.99 4.57 1.19
C LYS A 81 1.20 4.02 2.60
N CYS A 82 2.00 2.97 2.71
CA CYS A 82 2.44 2.46 4.01
C CYS A 82 3.42 3.42 4.69
N SER A 83 3.26 3.63 6.01
CA SER A 83 4.16 4.49 6.80
C SER A 83 5.56 3.93 7.00
N THR A 84 5.80 2.64 6.70
CA THR A 84 7.14 2.07 6.81
C THR A 84 8.09 2.75 5.83
N PRO A 85 9.24 3.29 6.29
CA PRO A 85 10.19 3.97 5.42
C PRO A 85 10.71 3.03 4.33
N GLY A 86 10.66 3.49 3.08
CA GLY A 86 11.06 2.70 1.90
C GLY A 86 10.03 1.68 1.41
N CYS A 87 8.88 1.53 2.09
CA CYS A 87 7.83 0.66 1.61
C CYS A 87 7.01 1.34 0.50
N LEU A 88 6.90 0.66 -0.64
CA LEU A 88 6.12 1.09 -1.80
C LEU A 88 4.79 0.33 -1.92
N SER A 89 4.30 -0.24 -0.81
CA SER A 89 3.06 -1.01 -0.84
C SER A 89 1.86 -0.12 -1.14
N THR A 90 0.96 -0.70 -1.93
CA THR A 90 -0.31 -0.13 -2.32
C THR A 90 -1.44 -0.86 -1.61
N PRO A 91 -2.70 -0.36 -1.65
CA PRO A 91 -3.84 -1.09 -1.10
C PRO A 91 -3.98 -2.52 -1.62
N ALA A 92 -3.51 -2.83 -2.83
CA ALA A 92 -3.54 -4.19 -3.37
C ALA A 92 -2.63 -5.17 -2.58
N ASP A 93 -1.55 -4.65 -1.97
CA ASP A 93 -0.58 -5.42 -1.21
C ASP A 93 -0.96 -5.61 0.27
N TRP A 94 -2.11 -5.07 0.68
CA TRP A 94 -2.58 -5.12 2.06
C TRP A 94 -3.68 -6.16 2.21
N ILE A 95 -3.52 -7.05 3.19
CA ILE A 95 -4.49 -8.11 3.48
C ILE A 95 -5.02 -7.94 4.90
N LEU A 96 -6.26 -8.39 5.13
CA LEU A 96 -6.81 -8.41 6.48
C LEU A 96 -6.02 -9.44 7.31
N PRO A 97 -5.55 -9.10 8.52
CA PRO A 97 -4.92 -10.08 9.38
C PRO A 97 -5.97 -11.14 9.72
N VAL A 98 -5.65 -12.40 9.44
CA VAL A 98 -6.52 -13.52 9.78
C VAL A 98 -6.56 -13.59 11.30
N LYS A 99 -7.69 -13.22 11.90
CA LYS A 99 -7.94 -13.50 13.31
C LYS A 99 -8.10 -15.01 13.42
N SER A 100 -7.24 -15.63 14.21
CA SER A 100 -7.12 -17.09 14.36
C SER A 100 -8.40 -17.79 14.83
N ASP A 101 -9.42 -17.05 15.26
CA ASP A 101 -10.68 -17.60 15.77
C ASP A 101 -11.47 -18.41 14.73
N THR A 102 -11.28 -18.20 13.42
CA THR A 102 -12.00 -18.96 12.38
C THR A 102 -11.29 -20.23 11.91
N VAL A 103 -10.02 -20.42 12.25
CA VAL A 103 -9.25 -21.60 11.82
C VAL A 103 -9.70 -22.86 12.58
N ARG A 104 -10.37 -22.72 13.73
CA ARG A 104 -10.83 -23.84 14.54
C ARG A 104 -12.07 -24.54 13.98
N GLU A 105 -12.88 -23.88 13.16
CA GLU A 105 -14.10 -24.50 12.62
C GLU A 105 -13.80 -25.45 11.45
N ILE A 106 -12.72 -25.18 10.71
CA ILE A 106 -12.30 -26.02 9.57
C ILE A 106 -11.63 -27.31 10.06
N ASP A 107 -10.89 -27.33 11.19
CA ASP A 107 -10.28 -28.57 11.73
C ASP A 107 -11.34 -29.59 12.20
N ILE A 108 -12.50 -29.13 12.67
CA ILE A 108 -13.55 -30.01 13.21
C ILE A 108 -14.28 -30.75 12.08
N LEU A 109 -14.54 -30.08 10.96
CA LEU A 109 -15.27 -30.69 9.83
C LEU A 109 -14.47 -31.76 9.08
N PHE A 110 -13.14 -31.70 9.07
CA PHE A 110 -12.31 -32.73 8.44
C PHE A 110 -12.09 -33.98 9.32
N ARG A 111 -12.31 -33.88 10.64
CA ARG A 111 -12.12 -35.01 11.57
C ARG A 111 -13.35 -35.92 11.65
N ASP A 112 -14.54 -35.42 11.35
CA ASP A 112 -15.80 -36.19 11.44
C ASP A 112 -16.15 -36.98 10.15
N ASN A 113 -15.52 -36.68 9.01
CA ASN A 113 -15.75 -37.42 7.75
C ASN A 113 -14.80 -38.61 7.55
N GLY A 114 -14.12 -39.05 8.62
CA GLY A 114 -13.18 -40.17 8.63
C GLY A 114 -13.61 -41.33 9.53
N ALA A 115 -14.91 -41.64 9.59
CA ALA A 115 -15.45 -42.82 10.27
C ALA A 115 -16.30 -43.66 9.31
#